data_AF-A0A371Q7G6-F1
#
_entry.id   AF-A0A371Q7G6-F1
#
_cell.length_a   1.000
_cell.length_b   1.000
_cell.length_c   1.000
_cell.angle_alpha   90.00
_cell.angle_beta   90.00
_cell.angle_gamma   90.00
#
_symmetry.space_group_name_H-M   'P 1'
#
loop_
_entity.id
_entity.type
_entity.pdbx_description
1 polymer ?
#
loop_
_entity_poly.entity_id
_entity_poly.type
_entity_poly.pdbx_seq_one_letter_code
_entity_poly.pdbx_strand_id
1 'polypeptide(L)' 'MQSQERPTVLHVSQPVDGGVARVVADLVRAQVAAGLRAVVAAPPGGGLHREAVA' A
#
# COMPACT_ATOMS: atom_id res chain seq x y z
N MET A 1 -29.43 2.85 -4.38
CA MET A 1 -28.30 3.78 -4.62
C MET A 1 -27.28 3.46 -3.55
N GLN A 2 -26.28 2.62 -3.86
CA GLN A 2 -25.19 2.38 -2.93
C GLN A 2 -24.47 3.73 -2.82
N SER A 3 -24.31 4.26 -1.60
CA SER A 3 -23.36 5.35 -1.40
C SER A 3 -22.02 4.85 -1.92
N GLN A 4 -21.50 5.44 -2.98
CA GLN A 4 -20.21 5.06 -3.57
C GLN A 4 -19.10 5.57 -2.64
N GLU A 5 -19.08 5.12 -1.39
CA GLU A 5 -18.02 5.43 -0.44
C GLU A 5 -16.74 4.75 -0.94
N ARG A 6 -15.72 5.57 -1.21
CA ARG A 6 -14.42 5.07 -1.64
C ARG A 6 -13.84 4.20 -0.50
N PRO A 7 -13.63 2.89 -0.70
CA PRO A 7 -13.08 2.03 0.34
C PRO A 7 -11.69 2.46 0.75
N THR A 8 -11.39 2.34 2.05
CA THR A 8 -10.03 2.53 2.58
C THR A 8 -9.40 1.18 2.89
N VAL A 9 -8.19 0.94 2.36
CA VAL A 9 -7.42 -0.29 2.56
C VAL A 9 -6.14 0.02 3.31
N LEU A 10 -5.92 -0.66 4.43
CA LEU A 10 -4.71 -0.55 5.24
C LEU A 10 -3.87 -1.82 5.08
N HIS A 11 -2.67 -1.68 4.49
CA HIS A 11 -1.67 -2.74 4.42
C HIS A 11 -0.72 -2.62 5.61
N VAL A 12 -0.72 -3.61 6.50
CA VAL A 12 0.19 -3.67 7.65
C VAL A 12 1.20 -4.78 7.42
N SER A 13 2.48 -4.44 7.55
CA SER A 13 3.58 -5.38 7.40
C SER A 13 4.61 -5.19 8.51
N GLN A 14 5.36 -6.26 8.79
CA GLN A 14 6.66 -6.14 9.44
C GLN A 14 7.66 -5.45 8.49
N PRO A 15 8.83 -4.99 8.97
CA PRO A 15 9.87 -4.46 8.08
C PRO A 15 10.27 -5.51 7.03
N VAL A 16 10.23 -5.13 5.76
CA VAL A 16 10.56 -6.00 4.62
C VAL A 16 11.35 -5.24 3.55
N ASP A 17 12.19 -5.99 2.84
CA ASP A 17 12.98 -5.52 1.71
C ASP A 17 12.63 -6.29 0.43
N GLY A 18 13.12 -5.80 -0.71
CA GLY A 18 13.13 -6.52 -1.98
C GLY A 18 11.73 -6.91 -2.46
N GLY A 19 11.50 -8.21 -2.69
CA GLY A 19 10.32 -8.72 -3.40
C GLY A 19 8.99 -8.34 -2.74
N VAL A 20 8.87 -8.51 -1.42
CA VAL A 20 7.63 -8.18 -0.70
C VAL A 20 7.37 -6.67 -0.73
N ALA A 21 8.42 -5.87 -0.52
CA ALA A 21 8.32 -4.41 -0.55
C ALA A 21 7.81 -3.91 -1.91
N ARG A 22 8.31 -4.47 -3.01
CA ARG A 22 7.88 -4.13 -4.38
C ARG A 22 6.46 -4.58 -4.68
N VAL A 23 6.10 -5.81 -4.30
CA VAL A 23 4.74 -6.33 -4.53
C VAL A 23 3.70 -5.49 -3.78
N VAL A 24 3.96 -5.11 -2.53
CA VAL A 24 3.04 -4.25 -1.77
C VAL A 24 2.95 -2.86 -2.41
N ALA A 25 4.07 -2.28 -2.85
CA ALA A 25 4.07 -1.00 -3.54
C ALA A 25 3.29 -1.03 -4.86
N ASP A 26 3.47 -2.07 -5.68
CA ASP A 26 2.74 -2.26 -6.94
C ASP A 26 1.24 -2.42 -6.70
N LEU A 27 0.86 -3.20 -5.69
CA LEU A 27 -0.54 -3.36 -5.31
C LEU A 27 -1.16 -2.03 -4.88
N VAL A 28 -0.46 -1.25 -4.05
CA VAL A 28 -0.92 0.07 -3.59
C VAL A 28 -1.11 1.02 -4.77
N ARG A 29 -0.15 1.06 -5.71
CA ARG A 29 -0.27 1.86 -6.94
C ARG A 29 -1.49 1.48 -7.76
N ALA A 30 -1.72 0.17 -7.96
CA ALA A 30 -2.89 -0.33 -8.68
C ALA A 30 -4.21 0.04 -7.97
N GLN A 31 -4.26 -0.05 -6.64
CA GLN A 31 -5.45 0.31 -5.86
C GLN A 31 -5.76 1.81 -5.93
N VAL A 32 -4.74 2.66 -5.87
CA VAL A 32 -4.89 4.11 -6.07
C VAL A 32 -5.41 4.42 -7.47
N ALA A 33 -4.85 3.79 -8.50
CA ALA A 33 -5.33 3.94 -9.88
C ALA A 33 -6.78 3.47 -10.07
N ALA A 34 -7.22 2.47 -9.30
CA ALA A 34 -8.60 2.00 -9.26
C ALA A 34 -9.55 2.89 -8.42
N GLY A 35 -9.06 4.00 -7.86
CA GLY A 35 -9.86 4.95 -7.10
C GLY A 35 -10.01 4.62 -5.61
N LEU A 36 -9.30 3.60 -5.09
CA LEU A 36 -9.32 3.26 -3.67
C LEU A 36 -8.44 4.22 -2.85
N ARG A 37 -8.68 4.32 -1.55
CA ARG A 37 -7.77 4.98 -0.61
C ARG A 37 -6.86 3.93 0.04
N ALA A 38 -5.66 3.74 -0.49
CA ALA A 38 -4.68 2.82 0.07
C ALA A 38 -3.75 3.51 1.08
N VAL A 39 -3.44 2.82 2.19
CA VAL A 39 -2.52 3.26 3.24
C VAL A 39 -1.57 2.10 3.57
N VAL A 40 -0.29 2.40 3.77
CA VAL A 40 0.73 1.40 4.16
C VAL A 40 1.28 1.76 5.53
N ALA A 41 1.37 0.77 6.42
CA ALA A 41 1.97 0.88 7.73
C ALA A 41 2.99 -0.24 7.97
N ALA A 42 4.20 0.13 8.35
CA ALA A 42 5.24 -0.79 8.78
C ALA A 42 6.18 -0.10 9.77
N PRO A 43 6.73 -0.81 10.77
CA PRO A 43 7.80 -0.28 11.59
C PRO A 43 9.00 0.13 10.72
N PRO A 44 9.85 1.05 11.19
CA PRO A 44 11.12 1.34 10.51
C PRO A 44 12.00 0.07 10.44
N GLY A 45 12.86 -0.01 9.43
CA GLY A 45 13.82 -1.13 9.27
C GLY A 45 13.69 -1.97 7.99
N GLY A 46 13.19 -1.40 6.89
CA GLY A 46 13.11 -2.05 5.58
C GLY A 46 12.78 -1.06 4.46
N GLY A 47 12.79 -1.54 3.21
CA GLY A 47 12.60 -0.75 2.00
C GLY A 47 11.15 -0.44 1.62
N LEU A 48 10.16 -1.02 2.31
CA LEU A 48 8.74 -0.86 1.96
C LEU A 48 8.28 0.59 1.85
N HIS A 49 8.63 1.45 2.80
CA HIS A 49 8.25 2.87 2.76
C HIS A 49 8.82 3.59 1.54
N ARG A 50 10.04 3.23 1.13
CA ARG A 50 10.71 3.81 -0.04
C ARG A 50 10.06 3.37 -1.34
N GLU A 51 9.78 2.07 -1.45
CA GLU A 51 9.14 1.49 -2.65
C GLU A 51 7.71 2.01 -2.83
N ALA A 52 6.99 2.27 -1.73
CA ALA A 52 5.60 2.75 -1.76
C ALA A 52 5.44 4.25 -2.11
N VAL A 53 6.50 5.06 -1.96
CA VAL A 53 6.48 6.50 -2.31
C VAL A 53 7.19 6.80 -3.64
N ALA A 54 7.81 5.79 -4.27
CA ALA A 54 8.42 5.88 -5.58
C ALA A 54 7.37 5.76 -6.70
#